data_AF-A0AAD7CJS6-F1
#
_entry.id   AF-A0AAD7CJS6-F1
#
_cell.length_a   1.000
_cell.length_b   1.000
_cell.length_c   1.000
_cell.angle_alpha   90.00
_cell.angle_beta   90.00
_cell.angle_gamma   90.00
#
_symmetry.space_group_name_H-M   'P 1'
#
loop_
_entity.id
_entity.type
_entity.pdbx_description
1 polymer ?
#
loop_
_entity_poly.entity_id
_entity_poly.type
_entity_poly.pdbx_seq_one_letter_code
_entity_poly.pdbx_strand_id
1 'polypeptide(L)'
;MGGSAFASTLSSTAFPRIPPAVYRAVKDRLTPRLETLYSVVSTPFEAPEKQDHGDVDFLVCEPRDARALEVPHAQVQAALNAKYVIPAAGNRTSNYACLVERGEWSKLGYGAEEEARRSAAAQDNQADIYYQVDVHVCTDRAAFERINFHHSYGDLGMILGLISRNKNLAFGVKGLKIPQPPRAPFQLSESMDDIVKYMGLSMERWKAGFETKAEIFQWVATSSLFDPMRFRSEGQGITKVNPERKMYAEFVQWVNEQKEHHDTSCRVLDKDEQVQHALKYFGRKEEFDRLAKEDADRVRLKAAFNGTKVREWTGLTGPQWMELKSIMDRVRQIVGGEPGILDLLEESGEDGLKALVLRTKEELELEQVTEKLKVL
;
A
#
# COMPACT_ATOMS: atom_id res chain seq x y z
N MET A 1 -9.62 -3.44 16.48
CA MET A 1 -9.35 -4.35 17.61
C MET A 1 -7.91 -4.82 17.46
N GLY A 2 -6.97 -4.28 18.23
CA GLY A 2 -5.72 -4.96 18.57
C GLY A 2 -5.70 -5.26 20.07
N GLY A 3 -4.53 -5.54 20.64
CA GLY A 3 -4.39 -6.07 22.01
C GLY A 3 -4.24 -7.60 22.10
N SER A 4 -3.93 -8.28 21.00
CA SER A 4 -3.78 -9.75 20.96
C SER A 4 -2.35 -10.22 20.67
N ALA A 5 -1.37 -9.32 20.64
CA ALA A 5 0.00 -9.66 20.23
C ALA A 5 0.62 -10.72 21.15
N PHE A 6 0.27 -10.70 22.43
CA PHE A 6 0.81 -11.61 23.45
C PHE A 6 -0.03 -12.88 23.67
N ALA A 7 -1.02 -13.18 22.82
CA ALA A 7 -1.94 -14.31 23.03
C ALA A 7 -1.26 -15.69 23.10
N SER A 8 -0.03 -15.84 22.60
CA SER A 8 0.76 -17.07 22.71
C SER A 8 1.49 -17.23 24.05
N THR A 9 1.63 -16.14 24.82
CA THR A 9 2.51 -16.07 26.00
C THR A 9 1.75 -15.70 27.27
N LEU A 10 0.66 -14.94 27.15
CA LEU A 10 -0.16 -14.46 28.27
C LEU A 10 -1.64 -14.72 27.93
N SER A 11 -2.47 -14.91 28.95
CA SER A 11 -3.93 -15.02 28.75
C SER A 11 -4.48 -13.73 28.12
N SER A 12 -5.54 -13.85 27.33
CA SER A 12 -6.26 -12.70 26.78
C SER A 12 -6.84 -11.80 27.88
N THR A 13 -7.14 -12.36 29.06
CA THR A 13 -7.58 -11.60 30.25
C THR A 13 -6.47 -10.75 30.87
N ALA A 14 -5.20 -10.99 30.52
CA ALA A 14 -4.09 -10.14 30.91
C ALA A 14 -4.14 -8.76 30.25
N PHE A 15 -4.89 -8.58 29.16
CA PHE A 15 -4.99 -7.33 28.40
C PHE A 15 -6.44 -6.82 28.38
N PRO A 16 -6.88 -6.13 29.44
CA PRO A 16 -8.24 -5.62 29.51
C PRO A 16 -8.48 -4.51 28.48
N ARG A 17 -9.74 -4.38 28.04
CA ARG A 17 -10.19 -3.23 27.25
C ARG A 17 -10.04 -1.95 28.06
N ILE A 18 -9.40 -0.95 27.47
CA ILE A 18 -8.98 0.30 28.12
C ILE A 18 -10.07 1.36 27.93
N PRO A 19 -10.65 1.93 29.01
CA PRO A 19 -11.58 3.05 28.91
C PRO A 19 -10.93 4.32 28.33
N PRO A 20 -11.68 5.22 27.65
CA PRO A 20 -11.10 6.36 26.95
C PRO A 20 -10.28 7.30 27.84
N ALA A 21 -10.71 7.57 29.08
CA ALA A 21 -9.96 8.41 30.01
C ALA A 21 -8.64 7.77 30.44
N VAL A 22 -8.65 6.46 30.70
CA VAL A 22 -7.44 5.68 31.02
C VAL A 22 -6.50 5.65 29.82
N TYR A 23 -7.03 5.43 28.62
CA TYR A 23 -6.27 5.41 27.38
C TYR A 23 -5.53 6.74 27.14
N ARG A 24 -6.20 7.88 27.31
CA ARG A 24 -5.58 9.22 27.22
C ARG A 24 -4.47 9.39 28.26
N ALA A 25 -4.73 9.03 29.52
CA ALA A 25 -3.72 9.12 30.57
C ALA A 25 -2.47 8.25 30.28
N VAL A 26 -2.66 7.07 29.69
CA VAL A 26 -1.54 6.20 29.28
C VAL A 26 -0.76 6.84 28.12
N LYS A 27 -1.45 7.39 27.11
CA LYS A 27 -0.78 8.15 26.03
C LYS A 27 0.06 9.29 26.57
N ASP A 28 -0.52 10.13 27.43
CA ASP A 28 0.16 11.30 28.01
C ASP A 28 1.37 10.88 28.85
N ARG A 29 1.28 9.73 29.54
CA ARG A 29 2.37 9.16 30.34
C ARG A 29 3.50 8.59 29.49
N LEU A 30 3.20 7.92 28.39
CA LEU A 30 4.19 7.16 27.60
C LEU A 30 4.83 7.98 26.48
N THR A 31 4.12 8.96 25.91
CA THR A 31 4.63 9.88 24.87
C THR A 31 5.98 10.50 25.24
N PRO A 32 6.13 11.21 26.39
CA PRO A 32 7.38 11.86 26.74
C PRO A 32 8.53 10.85 26.96
N ARG A 33 8.22 9.60 27.30
CA ARG A 33 9.25 8.55 27.46
C ARG A 33 9.80 8.10 26.11
N LEU A 34 8.93 7.92 25.12
CA LEU A 34 9.35 7.63 23.74
C LEU A 34 10.06 8.84 23.10
N GLU A 35 9.65 10.07 23.45
CA GLU A 35 10.33 11.29 23.01
C GLU A 35 11.75 11.42 23.57
N THR A 36 12.16 10.65 24.58
CA THR A 36 13.57 10.58 24.99
C THR A 36 14.43 9.80 24.00
N LEU A 37 13.82 8.92 23.20
CA LEU A 37 14.50 8.02 22.27
C LEU A 37 14.35 8.46 20.81
N TYR A 38 13.23 9.09 20.46
CA TYR A 38 12.88 9.51 19.10
C TYR A 38 12.57 11.01 19.05
N SER A 39 12.93 11.64 17.93
CA SER A 39 12.65 13.07 17.69
C SER A 39 11.21 13.27 17.22
N VAL A 40 10.60 12.24 16.63
CA VAL A 40 9.22 12.25 16.14
C VAL A 40 8.44 11.14 16.82
N VAL A 41 7.42 11.50 17.57
CA VAL A 41 6.49 10.58 18.23
C VAL A 41 5.07 11.10 18.04
N SER A 42 4.15 10.23 17.64
CA SER A 42 2.72 10.54 17.63
C SER A 42 1.90 9.28 17.75
N THR A 43 0.63 9.45 18.08
CA THR A 43 -0.39 8.42 17.94
C THR A 43 -1.31 8.83 16.78
N PRO A 44 -1.70 7.92 15.87
CA PRO A 44 -2.77 8.20 14.91
C PRO A 44 -4.04 8.65 15.63
N PHE A 45 -4.84 9.53 15.00
CA PHE A 45 -6.12 9.92 15.57
C PHE A 45 -7.02 8.70 15.72
N GLU A 46 -7.75 8.64 16.83
CA GLU A 46 -8.63 7.52 17.10
C GLU A 46 -9.91 7.63 16.25
N ALA A 47 -10.54 6.47 16.00
CA ALA A 47 -11.89 6.49 15.47
C ALA A 47 -12.83 7.19 16.46
N PRO A 48 -13.66 8.15 16.00
CA PRO A 48 -14.62 8.81 16.89
C PRO A 48 -15.61 7.80 17.50
N GLU A 49 -16.19 8.16 18.64
CA GLU A 49 -17.22 7.39 19.35
C GLU A 49 -16.79 5.99 19.85
N LYS A 50 -15.49 5.69 19.79
CA LYS A 50 -14.93 4.43 20.31
C LYS A 50 -15.08 4.37 21.83
N GLN A 51 -15.74 3.32 22.32
CA GLN A 51 -16.07 3.16 23.74
C GLN A 51 -14.92 2.59 24.57
N ASP A 52 -13.99 1.87 23.94
CA ASP A 52 -12.81 1.30 24.57
C ASP A 52 -11.68 1.02 23.58
N HIS A 53 -10.47 0.75 24.08
CA HIS A 53 -9.27 0.48 23.29
C HIS A 53 -8.66 -0.87 23.68
N GLY A 54 -7.95 -1.54 22.78
CA GLY A 54 -7.26 -2.80 23.11
C GLY A 54 -5.78 -2.65 23.37
N ASP A 55 -5.25 -1.55 22.85
CA ASP A 55 -3.85 -1.29 22.57
C ASP A 55 -3.66 0.22 22.48
N VAL A 56 -2.41 0.66 22.67
CA VAL A 56 -1.95 2.03 22.46
C VAL A 56 -0.91 2.05 21.34
N ASP A 57 -1.31 2.55 20.18
CA ASP A 57 -0.45 2.66 19.00
C ASP A 57 0.40 3.93 19.02
N PHE A 58 1.71 3.77 18.96
CA PHE A 58 2.69 4.82 18.73
C PHE A 58 3.36 4.65 17.38
N LEU A 59 3.43 5.75 16.63
CA LEU A 59 4.33 5.92 15.50
C LEU A 59 5.54 6.69 15.98
N VAL A 60 6.73 6.21 15.61
CA VAL A 60 7.99 6.86 15.95
C VAL A 60 8.91 6.94 14.74
N CYS A 61 9.73 7.98 14.66
CA CYS A 61 10.75 8.14 13.64
C CYS A 61 11.92 8.96 14.17
N GLU A 62 13.05 8.91 13.47
CA GLU A 62 14.25 9.70 13.75
C GLU A 62 14.82 9.47 15.17
N PRO A 63 15.57 8.36 15.40
CA PRO A 63 16.29 8.14 16.64
C PRO A 63 17.10 9.38 17.06
N ARG A 64 17.04 9.74 18.35
CA ARG A 64 17.74 10.92 18.86
C ARG A 64 19.26 10.78 18.88
N ASP A 65 19.75 9.57 19.08
CA ASP A 65 21.18 9.32 18.91
C ASP A 65 21.49 9.30 17.41
N ALA A 66 22.05 10.39 16.89
CA ALA A 66 22.41 10.54 15.48
C ALA A 66 23.41 9.49 14.98
N ARG A 67 24.08 8.75 15.88
CA ARG A 67 24.99 7.65 15.54
C ARG A 67 24.28 6.30 15.47
N ALA A 68 23.07 6.19 16.01
CA ALA A 68 22.29 4.96 16.02
C ALA A 68 21.41 4.87 14.78
N LEU A 69 21.57 3.78 14.01
CA LEU A 69 20.67 3.46 12.89
C LEU A 69 19.29 2.99 13.38
N GLU A 70 19.22 2.45 14.58
CA GLU A 70 18.00 1.96 15.22
C GLU A 70 18.11 2.11 16.75
N VAL A 71 16.96 2.26 17.42
CA VAL A 71 16.92 2.23 18.89
C VAL A 71 16.74 0.77 19.33
N PRO A 72 17.66 0.21 20.15
CA PRO A 72 17.53 -1.17 20.61
C PRO A 72 16.23 -1.40 21.37
N HIS A 73 15.57 -2.53 21.12
CA HIS A 73 14.32 -2.92 21.79
C HIS A 73 14.41 -2.88 23.32
N ALA A 74 15.58 -3.20 23.90
CA ALA A 74 15.82 -3.11 25.34
C ALA A 74 15.72 -1.68 25.88
N GLN A 75 16.14 -0.66 25.10
CA GLN A 75 16.02 0.75 25.50
C GLN A 75 14.56 1.20 25.43
N VAL A 76 13.82 0.81 24.38
CA VAL A 76 12.38 1.10 24.27
C VAL A 76 11.61 0.41 25.41
N GLN A 77 11.92 -0.85 25.69
CA GLN A 77 11.32 -1.61 26.78
C GLN A 77 11.58 -0.94 28.15
N ALA A 78 12.81 -0.51 28.40
CA ALA A 78 13.18 0.20 29.63
C ALA A 78 12.46 1.55 29.74
N ALA A 79 12.41 2.34 28.67
CA ALA A 79 11.70 3.63 28.65
C ALA A 79 10.20 3.45 28.93
N LEU A 80 9.56 2.46 28.31
CA LEU A 80 8.15 2.17 28.55
C LEU A 80 7.89 1.51 29.92
N ASN A 81 8.93 1.06 30.63
CA ASN A 81 8.83 0.19 31.80
C ASN A 81 7.98 -1.07 31.49
N ALA A 82 8.21 -1.66 30.32
CA ALA A 82 7.46 -2.81 29.85
C ALA A 82 8.07 -4.12 30.37
N LYS A 83 7.20 -5.02 30.86
CA LYS A 83 7.61 -6.31 31.42
C LYS A 83 7.91 -7.34 30.33
N TYR A 84 7.16 -7.28 29.23
CA TYR A 84 7.35 -8.16 28.08
C TYR A 84 7.49 -7.35 26.79
N VAL A 85 8.23 -7.92 25.85
CA VAL A 85 8.41 -7.38 24.50
C VAL A 85 8.31 -8.50 23.48
N ILE A 86 7.60 -8.25 22.38
CA ILE A 86 7.64 -9.05 21.15
C ILE A 86 8.31 -8.17 20.09
N PRO A 87 9.62 -8.34 19.87
CA PRO A 87 10.37 -7.49 18.95
C PRO A 87 10.07 -7.87 17.50
N ALA A 88 9.91 -6.87 16.64
CA ALA A 88 9.92 -7.04 15.20
C ALA A 88 11.27 -6.57 14.63
N ALA A 89 11.82 -7.32 13.68
CA ALA A 89 13.04 -6.91 13.00
C ALA A 89 12.76 -5.76 12.01
N GLY A 90 13.65 -4.77 11.98
CA GLY A 90 13.59 -3.61 11.10
C GLY A 90 12.51 -2.60 11.48
N ASN A 91 12.16 -1.72 10.53
CA ASN A 91 11.18 -0.64 10.69
C ASN A 91 9.74 -1.18 10.64
N ARG A 92 9.36 -1.89 11.71
CA ARG A 92 8.05 -2.55 11.88
C ARG A 92 7.50 -2.29 13.29
N THR A 93 6.31 -2.82 13.56
CA THR A 93 5.67 -2.73 14.87
C THR A 93 6.23 -3.78 15.83
N SER A 94 6.80 -3.30 16.93
CA SER A 94 7.13 -4.13 18.10
C SER A 94 6.10 -3.90 19.18
N ASN A 95 5.75 -4.96 19.91
CA ASN A 95 4.66 -4.95 20.89
C ASN A 95 5.24 -5.03 22.30
N TYR A 96 4.73 -4.21 23.22
CA TYR A 96 5.22 -4.11 24.59
C TYR A 96 4.07 -4.26 25.58
N ALA A 97 4.28 -5.03 26.64
CA ALA A 97 3.30 -5.20 27.72
C ALA A 97 3.72 -4.33 28.92
N CYS A 98 3.03 -3.22 29.11
CA CYS A 98 3.27 -2.30 30.22
C CYS A 98 2.36 -2.64 31.39
N LEU A 99 2.90 -2.80 32.60
CA LEU A 99 2.10 -3.13 33.78
C LEU A 99 1.04 -2.04 34.03
N VAL A 100 -0.20 -2.46 34.31
CA VAL A 100 -1.20 -1.57 34.92
C VAL A 100 -0.93 -1.56 36.42
N GLU A 101 -0.56 -0.41 36.97
CA GLU A 101 -0.28 -0.31 38.41
C GLU A 101 -1.58 -0.41 39.22
N ARG A 102 -1.52 -1.00 40.41
CA ARG A 102 -2.72 -1.17 41.25
C ARG A 102 -3.29 0.19 41.65
N GLY A 103 -4.55 0.43 41.32
CA GLY A 103 -5.25 1.69 41.58
C GLY A 103 -4.98 2.78 40.54
N GLU A 104 -4.29 2.47 39.43
CA GLU A 104 -4.08 3.42 38.33
C GLU A 104 -5.40 3.90 37.74
N TRP A 105 -6.35 2.98 37.52
CA TRP A 105 -7.66 3.31 36.94
C TRP A 105 -8.58 3.94 37.98
N SER A 106 -8.39 3.61 39.26
CA SER A 106 -9.14 4.21 40.37
C SER A 106 -9.01 5.73 40.42
N LYS A 107 -7.80 6.25 40.12
CA LYS A 107 -7.53 7.70 40.04
C LYS A 107 -8.35 8.41 38.95
N LEU A 108 -8.86 7.66 37.98
CA LEU A 108 -9.62 8.15 36.84
C LEU A 108 -11.11 7.77 36.92
N GLY A 109 -11.57 7.23 38.06
CA GLY A 109 -12.96 6.83 38.27
C GLY A 109 -13.31 5.42 37.80
N TYR A 110 -12.33 4.60 37.41
CA TYR A 110 -12.51 3.24 36.86
C TYR A 110 -11.99 2.13 37.79
N GLY A 111 -12.02 2.37 39.11
CA GLY A 111 -11.44 1.46 40.09
C GLY A 111 -12.19 0.12 40.22
N ALA A 112 -13.52 0.16 40.10
CA ALA A 112 -14.34 -1.05 40.15
C ALA A 112 -14.08 -1.94 38.92
N GLU A 113 -13.96 -1.34 37.74
CA GLU A 113 -13.59 -2.01 36.51
C GLU A 113 -12.19 -2.62 36.61
N GLU A 114 -11.20 -1.90 37.14
CA GLU A 114 -9.84 -2.43 37.33
C GLU A 114 -9.84 -3.69 38.19
N GLU A 115 -10.52 -3.65 39.35
CA GLU A 115 -10.58 -4.80 40.26
C GLU A 115 -11.33 -5.99 39.64
N ALA A 116 -12.40 -5.72 38.88
CA ALA A 116 -13.10 -6.76 38.12
C ALA A 116 -12.18 -7.40 37.06
N ARG A 117 -11.38 -6.61 36.34
CA ARG A 117 -10.41 -7.12 35.35
C ARG A 117 -9.28 -7.92 36.01
N ARG A 118 -8.77 -7.45 37.15
CA ARG A 118 -7.76 -8.19 37.94
C ARG A 118 -8.31 -9.50 38.47
N SER A 119 -9.56 -9.52 38.95
CA SER A 119 -10.22 -10.73 39.41
C SER A 119 -10.39 -11.74 38.28
N ALA A 120 -10.79 -11.29 37.09
CA ALA A 120 -10.91 -12.14 35.90
C ALA A 120 -9.53 -12.68 35.45
N ALA A 121 -8.50 -11.84 35.45
CA ALA A 121 -7.13 -12.27 35.15
C ALA A 121 -6.62 -13.32 36.16
N ALA A 122 -6.89 -13.11 37.45
CA ALA A 122 -6.49 -14.05 38.51
C ALA A 122 -7.17 -15.42 38.36
N GLN A 123 -8.41 -15.48 37.86
CA GLN A 123 -9.09 -16.74 37.54
C GLN A 123 -8.39 -17.53 36.42
N ASP A 124 -7.71 -16.82 35.52
CA ASP A 124 -6.88 -17.42 34.45
C ASP A 124 -5.42 -17.62 34.88
N ASN A 125 -5.15 -17.68 36.19
CA ASN A 125 -3.81 -17.76 36.78
C ASN A 125 -2.87 -16.60 36.38
N GLN A 126 -3.43 -15.45 36.03
CA GLN A 126 -2.69 -14.26 35.67
C GLN A 126 -2.66 -13.27 36.83
N ALA A 127 -1.50 -13.10 37.47
CA ALA A 127 -1.34 -12.22 38.64
C ALA A 127 -1.46 -10.72 38.30
N ASP A 128 -1.10 -10.35 37.09
CA ASP A 128 -0.96 -8.97 36.63
C ASP A 128 -1.77 -8.73 35.35
N ILE A 129 -2.23 -7.50 35.17
CA ILE A 129 -2.83 -7.01 33.93
C ILE A 129 -1.93 -5.95 33.29
N TYR A 130 -1.99 -5.84 31.97
CA TYR A 130 -1.08 -5.04 31.16
C TYR A 130 -1.84 -4.19 30.13
N TYR A 131 -1.27 -3.05 29.81
CA TYR A 131 -1.54 -2.35 28.55
C TYR A 131 -0.69 -2.98 27.44
N GLN A 132 -1.31 -3.31 26.32
CA GLN A 132 -0.55 -3.55 25.09
C GLN A 132 -0.19 -2.20 24.48
N VAL A 133 1.10 -1.96 24.23
CA VAL A 133 1.63 -0.75 23.61
C VAL A 133 2.38 -1.16 22.35
N ASP A 134 1.89 -0.70 21.21
CA ASP A 134 2.41 -1.06 19.90
C ASP A 134 3.25 0.11 19.40
N VAL A 135 4.56 -0.11 19.21
CA VAL A 135 5.48 0.94 18.73
C VAL A 135 5.91 0.58 17.32
N HIS A 136 5.44 1.35 16.35
CA HIS A 136 5.79 1.21 14.94
C HIS A 136 6.87 2.22 14.56
N VAL A 137 8.04 1.70 14.19
CA VAL A 137 9.18 2.52 13.75
C VAL A 137 9.07 2.79 12.25
N CYS A 138 8.94 4.05 11.88
CA CYS A 138 8.89 4.52 10.50
C CYS A 138 10.30 4.74 9.94
N THR A 139 10.50 4.46 8.64
CA THR A 139 11.80 4.63 7.96
C THR A 139 12.27 6.07 7.93
N ASP A 140 11.35 7.00 7.75
CA ASP A 140 11.58 8.43 7.56
C ASP A 140 10.29 9.21 7.84
N ARG A 141 10.40 10.53 7.84
CA ARG A 141 9.28 11.46 8.08
C ARG A 141 8.14 11.29 7.07
N ALA A 142 8.44 11.03 5.80
CA ALA A 142 7.43 10.86 4.78
C ALA A 142 6.62 9.57 4.99
N ALA A 143 7.29 8.46 5.33
CA ALA A 143 6.64 7.22 5.72
C ALA A 143 5.78 7.41 6.97
N PHE A 144 6.30 8.13 7.97
CA PHE A 144 5.55 8.48 9.18
C PHE A 144 4.26 9.23 8.86
N GLU A 145 4.31 10.27 8.03
CA GLU A 145 3.13 11.06 7.65
C GLU A 145 2.08 10.22 6.92
N ARG A 146 2.52 9.36 5.98
CA ARG A 146 1.61 8.48 5.24
C ARG A 146 0.95 7.43 6.14
N ILE A 147 1.71 6.81 7.04
CA ILE A 147 1.19 5.81 7.98
C ILE A 147 0.24 6.49 8.97
N ASN A 148 0.62 7.63 9.53
CA ASN A 148 -0.21 8.41 10.44
C ASN A 148 -1.54 8.78 9.79
N PHE A 149 -1.52 9.28 8.55
CA PHE A 149 -2.73 9.61 7.82
C PHE A 149 -3.62 8.38 7.61
N HIS A 150 -3.06 7.29 7.09
CA HIS A 150 -3.83 6.11 6.72
C HIS A 150 -4.44 5.37 7.92
N HIS A 151 -3.77 5.38 9.07
CA HIS A 151 -4.23 4.71 10.29
C HIS A 151 -5.03 5.62 11.24
N SER A 152 -5.16 6.91 10.91
CA SER A 152 -6.01 7.82 11.67
C SER A 152 -7.49 7.61 11.36
N TYR A 153 -8.34 7.86 12.36
CA TYR A 153 -9.79 7.81 12.27
C TYR A 153 -10.36 6.44 11.85
N GLY A 154 -9.71 5.36 12.30
CA GLY A 154 -10.19 3.99 12.09
C GLY A 154 -10.13 3.54 10.63
N ASP A 155 -11.28 3.29 10.01
CA ASP A 155 -11.37 2.74 8.65
C ASP A 155 -11.28 3.83 7.56
N LEU A 156 -10.99 5.09 7.90
CA LEU A 156 -10.93 6.20 6.93
C LEU A 156 -10.00 5.92 5.75
N GLY A 157 -8.75 5.48 6.00
CA GLY A 157 -7.81 5.15 4.94
C GLY A 157 -8.34 4.06 3.99
N MET A 158 -9.08 3.09 4.53
CA MET A 158 -9.73 2.04 3.74
C MET A 158 -10.90 2.56 2.89
N ILE A 159 -11.72 3.45 3.46
CA ILE A 159 -12.82 4.12 2.76
C ILE A 159 -12.28 4.95 1.59
N LEU A 160 -11.21 5.72 1.81
CA LEU A 160 -10.51 6.46 0.74
C LEU A 160 -9.94 5.52 -0.33
N GLY A 161 -9.42 4.36 0.10
CA GLY A 161 -9.00 3.27 -0.79
C GLY A 161 -10.14 2.74 -1.67
N LEU A 162 -11.36 2.67 -1.14
CA LEU A 162 -12.53 2.20 -1.86
C LEU A 162 -13.00 3.20 -2.92
N ILE A 163 -13.18 4.48 -2.57
CA ILE A 163 -13.62 5.50 -3.54
C ILE A 163 -12.60 5.64 -4.68
N SER A 164 -11.31 5.54 -4.37
CA SER A 164 -10.23 5.54 -5.37
C SER A 164 -10.35 4.36 -6.34
N ARG A 165 -10.68 3.16 -5.82
CA ARG A 165 -10.77 1.94 -6.62
C ARG A 165 -11.93 1.98 -7.63
N ASN A 166 -13.03 2.63 -7.28
CA ASN A 166 -14.16 2.84 -8.19
C ASN A 166 -13.75 3.67 -9.43
N LYS A 167 -12.63 4.37 -9.31
CA LYS A 167 -12.04 5.29 -10.28
C LYS A 167 -10.75 4.76 -10.93
N ASN A 168 -10.49 3.46 -10.85
CA ASN A 168 -9.26 2.81 -11.34
C ASN A 168 -7.96 3.39 -10.74
N LEU A 169 -8.05 3.93 -9.53
CA LEU A 169 -6.90 4.35 -8.72
C LEU A 169 -6.77 3.42 -7.51
N ALA A 170 -5.57 3.31 -6.95
CA ALA A 170 -5.35 2.60 -5.71
C ALA A 170 -4.69 3.53 -4.70
N PHE A 171 -5.41 3.80 -3.61
CA PHE A 171 -4.91 4.55 -2.46
C PHE A 171 -4.56 3.58 -1.32
N GLY A 172 -3.49 3.89 -0.59
CA GLY A 172 -3.10 3.18 0.63
C GLY A 172 -1.91 3.84 1.32
N VAL A 173 -1.29 3.14 2.26
CA VAL A 173 -0.14 3.65 3.05
C VAL A 173 1.05 4.12 2.19
N LYS A 174 1.21 3.62 0.97
CA LYS A 174 2.27 4.07 0.04
C LYS A 174 1.84 5.24 -0.87
N GLY A 175 0.70 5.87 -0.61
CA GLY A 175 0.15 6.93 -1.44
C GLY A 175 -0.81 6.42 -2.53
N LEU A 176 -0.90 7.18 -3.62
CA LEU A 176 -1.85 6.98 -4.72
C LEU A 176 -1.12 6.43 -5.97
N LYS A 177 -1.71 5.42 -6.61
CA LYS A 177 -1.14 4.75 -7.79
C LYS A 177 -2.20 4.31 -8.79
N ILE A 178 -1.78 4.00 -10.02
CA ILE A 178 -2.60 3.37 -11.05
C ILE A 178 -2.30 1.86 -11.06
N PRO A 179 -3.29 0.99 -10.79
CA PRO A 179 -3.12 -0.46 -10.95
C PRO A 179 -2.86 -0.83 -12.42
N GLN A 180 -1.87 -1.68 -12.68
CA GLN A 180 -1.50 -2.12 -14.04
C GLN A 180 -1.26 -3.64 -14.14
N PRO A 181 -2.17 -4.53 -13.70
CA PRO A 181 -1.92 -5.97 -13.78
C PRO A 181 -1.65 -6.41 -15.23
N PRO A 182 -0.64 -7.28 -15.49
CA PRO A 182 0.22 -8.00 -14.54
C PRO A 182 1.48 -7.22 -14.06
N ARG A 183 1.65 -5.96 -14.47
CA ARG A 183 2.79 -5.09 -14.10
C ARG A 183 2.66 -4.54 -12.68
N ALA A 184 3.78 -4.01 -12.18
CA ALA A 184 3.79 -3.22 -10.97
C ALA A 184 2.89 -1.97 -11.14
N PRO A 185 2.15 -1.55 -10.11
CA PRO A 185 1.37 -0.32 -10.17
C PRO A 185 2.25 0.91 -10.42
N PHE A 186 1.74 1.86 -11.20
CA PHE A 186 2.44 3.12 -11.47
C PHE A 186 2.14 4.15 -10.39
N GLN A 187 3.18 4.62 -9.68
CA GLN A 187 3.04 5.57 -8.57
C GLN A 187 2.69 6.98 -9.09
N LEU A 188 1.64 7.59 -8.55
CA LEU A 188 1.25 8.97 -8.87
C LEU A 188 1.83 9.97 -7.88
N SER A 189 1.60 9.75 -6.58
CA SER A 189 2.09 10.63 -5.52
C SER A 189 2.24 9.87 -4.20
N GLU A 190 3.21 10.27 -3.39
CA GLU A 190 3.41 9.83 -2.01
C GLU A 190 2.99 10.88 -0.98
N SER A 191 2.71 12.11 -1.42
CA SER A 191 2.32 13.24 -0.57
C SER A 191 0.83 13.16 -0.26
N MET A 192 0.48 13.00 1.03
CA MET A 192 -0.91 12.91 1.46
C MET A 192 -1.65 14.23 1.23
N ASP A 193 -1.00 15.39 1.43
CA ASP A 193 -1.57 16.69 1.12
C ASP A 193 -1.96 16.80 -0.37
N ASP A 194 -1.08 16.39 -1.28
CA ASP A 194 -1.37 16.45 -2.73
C ASP A 194 -2.49 15.49 -3.13
N ILE A 195 -2.52 14.29 -2.53
CA ILE A 195 -3.54 13.28 -2.77
C ILE A 195 -4.91 13.74 -2.26
N VAL A 196 -4.97 14.23 -1.02
CA VAL A 196 -6.20 14.73 -0.39
C VAL A 196 -6.74 15.93 -1.18
N LYS A 197 -5.85 16.85 -1.58
CA LYS A 197 -6.21 17.98 -2.44
C LYS A 197 -6.74 17.52 -3.80
N TYR A 198 -6.08 16.55 -4.44
CA TYR A 198 -6.55 15.96 -5.70
C TYR A 198 -7.95 15.34 -5.58
N MET A 199 -8.20 14.66 -4.45
CA MET A 199 -9.51 14.09 -4.13
C MET A 199 -10.59 15.14 -3.86
N GLY A 200 -10.27 16.43 -3.84
CA GLY A 200 -11.20 17.51 -3.49
C GLY A 200 -11.51 17.58 -1.99
N LEU A 201 -10.67 16.99 -1.16
CA LEU A 201 -10.86 16.89 0.29
C LEU A 201 -10.06 17.98 1.03
N SER A 202 -10.55 18.40 2.19
CA SER A 202 -9.88 19.41 3.02
C SER A 202 -8.94 18.75 4.04
N MET A 203 -7.63 18.91 3.83
CA MET A 203 -6.61 18.46 4.78
C MET A 203 -6.68 19.22 6.11
N GLU A 204 -7.07 20.50 6.07
CA GLU A 204 -7.26 21.30 7.28
C GLU A 204 -8.40 20.77 8.15
N ARG A 205 -9.51 20.33 7.52
CA ARG A 205 -10.59 19.66 8.25
C ARG A 205 -10.11 18.34 8.86
N TRP A 206 -9.30 17.57 8.15
CA TRP A 206 -8.72 16.32 8.67
C TRP A 206 -7.80 16.57 9.87
N LYS A 207 -6.98 17.63 9.85
CA LYS A 207 -6.10 18.01 10.97
C LYS A 207 -6.89 18.51 12.18
N ALA A 208 -8.03 19.17 11.95
CA ALA A 208 -8.87 19.71 13.01
C ALA A 208 -9.59 18.65 13.87
N GLY A 209 -9.64 17.38 13.44
CA GLY A 209 -10.37 16.34 14.17
C GLY A 209 -11.75 16.05 13.60
N PHE A 210 -12.33 14.93 14.01
CA PHE A 210 -13.74 14.60 13.82
C PHE A 210 -14.33 14.11 15.14
N GLU A 211 -15.52 14.57 15.49
CA GLU A 211 -16.18 14.18 16.74
C GLU A 211 -17.03 12.91 16.59
N THR A 212 -17.60 12.71 15.40
CA THR A 212 -18.47 11.57 15.09
C THR A 212 -18.06 10.88 13.79
N LYS A 213 -18.45 9.60 13.64
CA LYS A 213 -18.26 8.89 12.36
C LYS A 213 -19.03 9.54 11.21
N ALA A 214 -20.18 10.15 11.50
CA ALA A 214 -20.98 10.85 10.50
C ALA A 214 -20.23 12.03 9.87
N GLU A 215 -19.46 12.79 10.66
CA GLU A 215 -18.63 13.88 10.13
C GLU A 215 -17.56 13.38 9.16
N ILE A 216 -16.98 12.21 9.45
CA ILE A 216 -16.01 11.56 8.55
C ILE A 216 -16.70 11.16 7.24
N PHE A 217 -17.89 10.56 7.33
CA PHE A 217 -18.63 10.12 6.15
C PHE A 217 -19.02 11.31 5.26
N GLN A 218 -19.48 12.40 5.87
CA GLN A 218 -19.76 13.66 5.18
C GLN A 218 -18.51 14.23 4.51
N TRP A 219 -17.37 14.25 5.21
CA TRP A 219 -16.10 14.72 4.63
C TRP A 219 -15.66 13.85 3.44
N VAL A 220 -15.74 12.52 3.54
CA VAL A 220 -15.47 11.62 2.41
C VAL A 220 -16.40 11.89 1.24
N ALA A 221 -17.68 12.16 1.50
CA ALA A 221 -18.69 12.42 0.47
C ALA A 221 -18.44 13.72 -0.30
N THR A 222 -17.65 14.67 0.22
CA THR A 222 -17.25 15.86 -0.54
C THR A 222 -16.16 15.56 -1.57
N SER A 223 -15.62 14.34 -1.62
CA SER A 223 -14.58 13.98 -2.57
C SER A 223 -15.10 14.00 -4.01
N SER A 224 -14.31 14.52 -4.94
CA SER A 224 -14.57 14.43 -6.38
C SER A 224 -14.55 12.99 -6.92
N LEU A 225 -13.97 12.05 -6.17
CA LEU A 225 -13.95 10.63 -6.52
C LEU A 225 -15.15 9.85 -5.95
N PHE A 226 -15.93 10.47 -5.06
CA PHE A 226 -17.08 9.83 -4.45
C PHE A 226 -18.23 9.72 -5.45
N ASP A 227 -18.75 8.51 -5.63
CA ASP A 227 -19.90 8.20 -6.47
C ASP A 227 -20.81 7.25 -5.68
N PRO A 228 -21.93 7.75 -5.11
CA PRO A 228 -22.81 6.94 -4.26
C PRO A 228 -23.42 5.76 -5.01
N MET A 229 -23.58 5.84 -6.33
CA MET A 229 -24.18 4.77 -7.15
C MET A 229 -23.26 3.56 -7.31
N ARG A 230 -21.96 3.72 -7.03
CA ARG A 230 -20.98 2.62 -7.06
C ARG A 230 -20.99 1.77 -5.79
N PHE A 231 -21.64 2.24 -4.73
CA PHE A 231 -21.78 1.50 -3.48
C PHE A 231 -22.98 0.57 -3.56
N ARG A 232 -22.77 -0.70 -3.19
CA ARG A 232 -23.82 -1.71 -3.09
C ARG A 232 -23.74 -2.35 -1.72
N SER A 233 -24.88 -2.51 -1.05
CA SER A 233 -25.03 -3.29 0.18
C SER A 233 -25.29 -4.77 -0.09
N GLU A 234 -25.82 -5.11 -1.28
CA GLU A 234 -26.24 -6.47 -1.63
C GLU A 234 -25.81 -6.86 -3.07
N GLY A 235 -25.61 -8.16 -3.31
CA GLY A 235 -25.31 -8.73 -4.63
C GLY A 235 -23.97 -9.49 -4.75
N GLN A 236 -23.75 -10.09 -5.93
CA GLN A 236 -22.52 -10.85 -6.25
C GLN A 236 -21.27 -9.94 -6.20
N GLY A 237 -20.19 -10.44 -5.59
CA GLY A 237 -18.91 -9.73 -5.46
C GLY A 237 -18.75 -8.87 -4.20
N ILE A 238 -19.81 -8.72 -3.40
CA ILE A 238 -19.69 -8.17 -2.03
C ILE A 238 -19.09 -9.27 -1.16
N THR A 239 -17.81 -9.14 -0.85
CA THR A 239 -17.18 -9.95 0.19
C THR A 239 -17.85 -9.58 1.50
N LYS A 240 -18.25 -10.58 2.31
CA LYS A 240 -18.68 -10.32 3.70
C LYS A 240 -17.62 -9.43 4.35
N VAL A 241 -18.00 -8.20 4.66
CA VAL A 241 -17.13 -7.30 5.42
C VAL A 241 -16.84 -8.03 6.73
N ASN A 242 -15.57 -8.17 7.09
CA ASN A 242 -15.20 -8.75 8.37
C ASN A 242 -16.01 -8.01 9.46
N PRO A 243 -16.79 -8.71 10.31
CA PRO A 243 -17.57 -8.09 11.39
C PRO A 243 -16.75 -7.13 12.28
N GLU A 244 -15.43 -7.32 12.34
CA GLU A 244 -14.49 -6.46 13.07
C GLU A 244 -14.33 -5.05 12.46
N ARG A 245 -14.76 -4.82 11.21
CA ARG A 245 -14.67 -3.54 10.48
C ARG A 245 -16.01 -2.81 10.49
N LYS A 246 -16.42 -2.39 11.69
CA LYS A 246 -17.73 -1.80 11.95
C LYS A 246 -17.95 -0.48 11.21
N MET A 247 -16.93 0.38 11.16
CA MET A 247 -17.04 1.72 10.56
C MET A 247 -17.18 1.68 9.03
N TYR A 248 -16.47 0.76 8.36
CA TYR A 248 -16.67 0.55 6.92
C TYR A 248 -18.11 0.15 6.57
N ALA A 249 -18.67 -0.81 7.31
CA ALA A 249 -20.04 -1.29 7.06
C ALA A 249 -21.06 -0.17 7.30
N GLU A 250 -20.88 0.61 8.38
CA GLU A 250 -21.67 1.80 8.68
C GLU A 250 -21.57 2.86 7.58
N PHE A 251 -20.38 3.06 6.97
CA PHE A 251 -20.24 3.97 5.82
C PHE A 251 -21.07 3.51 4.62
N VAL A 252 -21.00 2.23 4.26
CA VAL A 252 -21.79 1.69 3.12
C VAL A 252 -23.28 1.83 3.38
N GLN A 253 -23.73 1.56 4.61
CA GLN A 253 -25.12 1.78 5.02
C GLN A 253 -25.51 3.26 4.90
N TRP A 254 -24.69 4.16 5.46
CA TRP A 254 -24.90 5.60 5.39
C TRP A 254 -25.02 6.07 3.93
N VAL A 255 -24.14 5.63 3.03
CA VAL A 255 -24.23 5.98 1.61
C VAL A 255 -25.55 5.53 0.98
N ASN A 256 -26.06 4.34 1.34
CA ASN A 256 -27.33 3.86 0.81
C ASN A 256 -28.52 4.69 1.28
N GLU A 257 -28.52 5.13 2.54
CA GLU A 257 -29.54 6.01 3.10
C GLU A 257 -29.54 7.40 2.43
N GLN A 258 -28.37 7.87 1.99
CA GLN A 258 -28.21 9.18 1.31
C GLN A 258 -28.54 9.16 -0.19
N LYS A 259 -28.73 7.99 -0.82
CA LYS A 259 -28.99 7.90 -2.28
C LYS A 259 -30.27 8.60 -2.72
N GLU A 260 -31.24 8.78 -1.83
CA GLU A 260 -32.50 9.47 -2.13
C GLU A 260 -32.35 11.00 -2.22
N HIS A 261 -31.25 11.55 -1.72
CA HIS A 261 -31.02 13.01 -1.63
C HIS A 261 -29.85 13.52 -2.49
N HIS A 262 -29.14 12.62 -3.18
CA HIS A 262 -27.98 13.03 -3.96
C HIS A 262 -28.39 13.59 -5.33
N ASP A 263 -28.10 14.88 -5.53
CA ASP A 263 -28.25 15.52 -6.83
C ASP A 263 -27.27 14.85 -7.83
N THR A 264 -27.80 14.37 -8.96
CA THR A 264 -27.04 13.67 -10.01
C THR A 264 -26.40 14.65 -11.00
N SER A 265 -26.40 15.96 -10.69
CA SER A 265 -25.90 17.02 -11.57
C SER A 265 -24.37 17.10 -11.71
N CYS A 266 -23.60 16.44 -10.82
CA CYS A 266 -22.14 16.43 -10.90
C CYS A 266 -21.64 15.49 -12.02
N ARG A 267 -20.85 16.04 -12.96
CA ARG A 267 -20.20 15.25 -14.02
C ARG A 267 -19.29 14.19 -13.41
N VAL A 268 -19.69 12.93 -13.52
CA VAL A 268 -18.90 11.78 -13.10
C VAL A 268 -17.93 11.42 -14.23
N LEU A 269 -16.63 11.62 -14.03
CA LEU A 269 -15.62 11.13 -14.96
C LEU A 269 -15.68 9.60 -15.04
N ASP A 270 -15.57 9.08 -16.25
CA ASP A 270 -15.34 7.65 -16.42
C ASP A 270 -13.95 7.24 -15.91
N LYS A 271 -13.68 5.94 -15.89
CA LYS A 271 -12.46 5.39 -15.31
C LYS A 271 -11.20 5.80 -16.07
N ASP A 272 -11.26 5.88 -17.38
CA ASP A 272 -10.10 6.17 -18.22
C ASP A 272 -9.84 7.68 -18.24
N GLU A 273 -10.90 8.50 -18.33
CA GLU A 273 -10.85 9.94 -18.13
C GLU A 273 -10.22 10.30 -16.78
N GLN A 274 -10.61 9.58 -15.71
CA GLN A 274 -10.09 9.82 -14.37
C GLN A 274 -8.60 9.50 -14.25
N VAL A 275 -8.14 8.41 -14.88
CA VAL A 275 -6.71 8.07 -14.94
C VAL A 275 -5.93 9.14 -15.70
N GLN A 276 -6.46 9.63 -16.83
CA GLN A 276 -5.82 10.72 -17.59
C GLN A 276 -5.78 12.03 -16.79
N HIS A 277 -6.85 12.34 -16.08
CA HIS A 277 -6.91 13.50 -15.19
C HIS A 277 -5.87 13.40 -14.08
N ALA A 278 -5.74 12.23 -13.43
CA ALA A 278 -4.72 11.97 -12.42
C ALA A 278 -3.31 12.17 -12.97
N LEU A 279 -3.00 11.55 -14.12
CA LEU A 279 -1.70 11.64 -14.77
C LEU A 279 -1.31 13.09 -15.08
N LYS A 280 -2.26 13.91 -15.52
CA LYS A 280 -2.04 15.34 -15.79
C LYS A 280 -1.86 16.13 -14.49
N TYR A 281 -2.72 15.92 -13.51
CA TYR A 281 -2.66 16.63 -12.23
C TYR A 281 -1.32 16.42 -11.52
N PHE A 282 -0.81 15.18 -11.51
CA PHE A 282 0.47 14.85 -10.88
C PHE A 282 1.68 15.04 -11.79
N GLY A 283 1.49 15.50 -13.04
CA GLY A 283 2.59 15.71 -13.99
C GLY A 283 3.33 14.43 -14.40
N ARG A 284 2.65 13.26 -14.36
CA ARG A 284 3.25 11.94 -14.66
C ARG A 284 2.84 11.36 -16.02
N LYS A 285 2.10 12.12 -16.82
CA LYS A 285 1.54 11.67 -18.11
C LYS A 285 2.60 11.22 -19.11
N GLU A 286 3.65 12.01 -19.30
CA GLU A 286 4.72 11.69 -20.27
C GLU A 286 5.49 10.43 -19.91
N GLU A 287 5.81 10.26 -18.62
CA GLU A 287 6.48 9.05 -18.13
C GLU A 287 5.58 7.82 -18.30
N PHE A 288 4.29 7.93 -17.99
CA PHE A 288 3.34 6.85 -18.15
C PHE A 288 3.21 6.42 -19.63
N ASP A 289 3.11 7.39 -20.54
CA ASP A 289 2.99 7.12 -21.98
C ASP A 289 4.26 6.51 -22.56
N ARG A 290 5.44 6.96 -22.10
CA ARG A 290 6.73 6.37 -22.49
C ARG A 290 6.79 4.89 -22.07
N LEU A 291 6.46 4.57 -20.82
CA LEU A 291 6.44 3.18 -20.34
C LEU A 291 5.39 2.34 -21.09
N ALA A 292 4.22 2.90 -21.36
CA ALA A 292 3.18 2.22 -22.14
C ALA A 292 3.66 1.92 -23.57
N LYS A 293 4.38 2.85 -24.21
CA LYS A 293 4.98 2.68 -25.53
C LYS A 293 6.08 1.61 -25.51
N GLU A 294 7.06 1.71 -24.62
CA GLU A 294 8.14 0.73 -24.47
C GLU A 294 7.60 -0.69 -24.29
N ASP A 295 6.53 -0.84 -23.51
CA ASP A 295 5.90 -2.14 -23.31
C ASP A 295 5.13 -2.63 -24.55
N ALA A 296 4.44 -1.75 -25.27
CA ALA A 296 3.78 -2.08 -26.53
C ALA A 296 4.80 -2.51 -27.59
N ASP A 297 5.91 -1.78 -27.68
CA ASP A 297 7.04 -2.06 -28.54
C ASP A 297 7.66 -3.41 -28.21
N ARG A 298 7.90 -3.72 -26.93
CA ARG A 298 8.41 -5.03 -26.50
C ARG A 298 7.44 -6.17 -26.85
N VAL A 299 6.13 -5.98 -26.69
CA VAL A 299 5.12 -6.99 -27.04
C VAL A 299 5.09 -7.21 -28.55
N ARG A 300 5.07 -6.12 -29.34
CA ARG A 300 5.11 -6.16 -30.79
C ARG A 300 6.37 -6.86 -31.31
N LEU A 301 7.54 -6.51 -30.75
CA LEU A 301 8.81 -7.14 -31.07
C LEU A 301 8.79 -8.65 -30.80
N LYS A 302 8.34 -9.08 -29.61
CA LYS A 302 8.27 -10.51 -29.26
C LYS A 302 7.29 -11.29 -30.14
N ALA A 303 6.18 -10.65 -30.54
CA ALA A 303 5.19 -11.26 -31.41
C ALA A 303 5.69 -11.40 -32.86
N ALA A 304 6.39 -10.38 -33.38
CA ALA A 304 6.86 -10.32 -34.76
C ALA A 304 8.21 -11.01 -34.97
N PHE A 305 9.12 -10.94 -34.00
CA PHE A 305 10.48 -11.45 -34.09
C PHE A 305 10.82 -12.40 -32.94
N ASN A 306 10.61 -13.69 -33.17
CA ASN A 306 10.96 -14.76 -32.23
C ASN A 306 11.49 -15.99 -32.97
N GLY A 307 12.14 -16.89 -32.22
CA GLY A 307 12.78 -18.07 -32.80
C GLY A 307 11.83 -19.08 -33.47
N THR A 308 10.52 -19.02 -33.19
CA THR A 308 9.52 -19.85 -33.88
C THR A 308 9.25 -19.30 -35.28
N LYS A 309 8.94 -18.00 -35.38
CA LYS A 309 8.73 -17.33 -36.67
C LYS A 309 9.96 -17.38 -37.56
N VAL A 310 11.14 -17.10 -37.00
CA VAL A 310 12.39 -17.16 -37.77
C VAL A 310 12.67 -18.56 -38.31
N ARG A 311 12.41 -19.63 -37.53
CA ARG A 311 12.51 -21.02 -38.02
C ARG A 311 11.52 -21.32 -39.13
N GLU A 312 10.26 -20.92 -38.96
CA GLU A 312 9.22 -21.09 -39.98
C GLU A 312 9.61 -20.42 -41.30
N TRP A 313 10.11 -19.18 -41.24
CA TRP A 313 10.53 -18.45 -42.42
C TRP A 313 11.74 -19.07 -43.10
N THR A 314 12.72 -19.52 -42.32
CA THR A 314 14.00 -20.05 -42.83
C THR A 314 13.95 -21.52 -43.21
N GLY A 315 12.88 -22.25 -42.83
CA GLY A 315 12.77 -23.69 -43.07
C GLY A 315 13.76 -24.55 -42.29
N LEU A 316 14.37 -24.02 -41.22
CA LEU A 316 15.32 -24.78 -40.39
C LEU A 316 14.59 -25.91 -39.65
N THR A 317 15.08 -27.15 -39.81
CA THR A 317 14.48 -28.36 -39.22
C THR A 317 15.50 -29.06 -38.31
N GLY A 318 15.08 -29.40 -37.08
CA GLY A 318 15.95 -30.06 -36.09
C GLY A 318 16.72 -29.10 -35.15
N PRO A 319 17.71 -29.60 -34.39
CA PRO A 319 18.42 -28.85 -33.33
C PRO A 319 19.50 -27.88 -33.87
N GLN A 320 19.16 -27.06 -34.87
CA GLN A 320 20.02 -26.02 -35.49
C GLN A 320 20.02 -24.71 -34.68
N TRP A 321 20.17 -24.80 -33.36
CA TRP A 321 20.02 -23.63 -32.47
C TRP A 321 21.11 -22.57 -32.69
N MET A 322 22.32 -22.98 -33.07
CA MET A 322 23.43 -22.04 -33.37
C MET A 322 23.17 -21.24 -34.64
N GLU A 323 22.69 -21.89 -35.71
CA GLU A 323 22.35 -21.21 -36.97
C GLU A 323 21.20 -20.22 -36.76
N LEU A 324 20.14 -20.64 -36.07
CA LEU A 324 19.05 -19.75 -35.70
C LEU A 324 19.53 -18.54 -34.91
N LYS A 325 20.40 -18.75 -33.92
CA LYS A 325 21.00 -17.67 -33.12
C LYS A 325 21.81 -16.72 -34.00
N SER A 326 22.68 -17.24 -34.88
CA SER A 326 23.49 -16.43 -35.79
C SER A 326 22.64 -15.56 -36.71
N ILE A 327 21.55 -16.12 -37.29
CA ILE A 327 20.62 -15.35 -38.11
C ILE A 327 19.98 -14.23 -37.29
N MET A 328 19.44 -14.54 -36.10
CA MET A 328 18.78 -13.55 -35.26
C MET A 328 19.73 -12.44 -34.80
N ASP A 329 20.96 -12.80 -34.40
CA ASP A 329 21.98 -11.85 -33.96
C ASP A 329 22.47 -10.98 -35.12
N ARG A 330 22.62 -11.56 -36.32
CA ARG A 330 23.01 -10.82 -37.53
C ARG A 330 21.92 -9.86 -37.98
N VAL A 331 20.65 -10.26 -37.94
CA VAL A 331 19.51 -9.36 -38.20
C VAL A 331 19.52 -8.19 -37.23
N ARG A 332 19.68 -8.45 -35.92
CA ARG A 332 19.81 -7.38 -34.92
C ARG A 332 20.99 -6.45 -35.23
N GLN A 333 22.12 -6.99 -35.67
CA GLN A 333 23.28 -6.17 -36.01
C GLN A 333 23.04 -5.27 -37.23
N ILE A 334 22.39 -5.79 -38.28
CA ILE A 334 22.10 -5.05 -39.52
C ILE A 334 21.20 -3.85 -39.24
N VAL A 335 20.19 -4.01 -38.39
CA VAL A 335 19.21 -2.97 -38.09
C VAL A 335 19.56 -2.13 -36.85
N GLY A 336 20.70 -2.37 -36.20
CA GLY A 336 21.10 -1.57 -35.03
C GLY A 336 20.38 -1.92 -33.72
N GLY A 337 19.90 -3.16 -33.59
CA GLY A 337 19.32 -3.72 -32.36
C GLY A 337 17.80 -3.84 -32.41
N GLU A 338 17.18 -3.94 -31.23
CA GLU A 338 15.72 -4.00 -31.11
C GLU A 338 14.98 -2.77 -31.67
N PRO A 339 15.50 -1.52 -31.52
CA PRO A 339 14.86 -0.34 -32.11
C PRO A 339 14.71 -0.42 -33.62
N GLY A 340 15.74 -0.82 -34.37
CA GLY A 340 15.62 -0.90 -35.82
C GLY A 340 14.79 -2.07 -36.34
N ILE A 341 14.55 -3.11 -35.52
CA ILE A 341 13.54 -4.11 -35.85
C ILE A 341 12.14 -3.48 -35.77
N LEU A 342 11.89 -2.64 -34.77
CA LEU A 342 10.62 -1.93 -34.64
C LEU A 342 10.41 -0.93 -35.77
N ASP A 343 11.44 -0.16 -36.13
CA ASP A 343 11.40 0.78 -37.27
C ASP A 343 11.08 0.01 -38.57
N LEU A 344 11.75 -1.12 -38.82
CA LEU A 344 11.48 -1.95 -39.99
C LEU A 344 10.04 -2.52 -40.00
N LEU A 345 9.52 -2.88 -38.82
CA LEU A 345 8.13 -3.34 -38.66
C LEU A 345 7.11 -2.21 -38.87
N GLU A 346 7.48 -0.95 -38.63
CA GLU A 346 6.65 0.21 -38.94
C GLU A 346 6.68 0.57 -40.42
N GLU A 347 7.85 0.54 -41.05
CA GLU A 347 8.02 0.91 -42.45
C GLU A 347 7.51 -0.16 -43.42
N SER A 348 7.82 -1.43 -43.15
CA SER A 348 7.67 -2.52 -44.11
C SER A 348 6.88 -3.73 -43.58
N GLY A 349 6.38 -3.66 -42.35
CA GLY A 349 5.59 -4.73 -41.73
C GLY A 349 6.38 -6.03 -41.53
N GLU A 350 5.65 -7.11 -41.23
CA GLU A 350 6.26 -8.43 -41.01
C GLU A 350 6.90 -9.01 -42.28
N ASP A 351 6.36 -8.69 -43.46
CA ASP A 351 6.91 -9.17 -44.74
C ASP A 351 8.29 -8.60 -45.02
N GLY A 352 8.51 -7.32 -44.71
CA GLY A 352 9.83 -6.69 -44.80
C GLY A 352 10.84 -7.33 -43.85
N LEU A 353 10.43 -7.61 -42.61
CA LEU A 353 11.27 -8.31 -41.65
C LEU A 353 11.59 -9.74 -42.10
N LYS A 354 10.61 -10.47 -42.64
CA LYS A 354 10.81 -11.82 -43.19
C LYS A 354 11.78 -11.81 -44.37
N ALA A 355 11.66 -10.86 -45.29
CA ALA A 355 12.58 -10.72 -46.42
C ALA A 355 14.02 -10.47 -45.95
N LEU A 356 14.22 -9.63 -44.93
CA LEU A 356 15.53 -9.39 -44.33
C LEU A 356 16.10 -10.67 -43.69
N VAL A 357 15.28 -11.43 -42.97
CA VAL A 357 15.69 -12.70 -42.35
C VAL A 357 16.15 -13.71 -43.40
N LEU A 358 15.40 -13.86 -44.50
CA LEU A 358 15.74 -14.78 -45.59
C LEU A 358 17.05 -14.39 -46.27
N ARG A 359 17.24 -13.11 -46.60
CA ARG A 359 18.49 -12.60 -47.15
C ARG A 359 19.67 -12.84 -46.21
N THR A 360 19.49 -12.59 -44.91
CA THR A 360 20.54 -12.79 -43.90
C THR A 360 20.96 -14.26 -43.82
N LYS A 361 20.00 -15.19 -43.98
CA LYS A 361 20.30 -16.63 -44.03
C LYS A 361 21.17 -16.96 -45.24
N GLU A 362 20.79 -16.50 -46.43
CA GLU A 362 21.53 -16.75 -47.68
C GLU A 362 22.97 -16.21 -47.60
N GLU A 363 23.16 -15.01 -47.04
CA GLU A 363 24.47 -14.41 -46.82
C GLU A 363 25.35 -15.27 -45.89
N LEU A 364 24.81 -15.73 -44.76
CA LEU A 364 25.54 -16.58 -43.82
C LEU A 364 25.88 -17.96 -44.40
N GLU A 365 25.02 -18.53 -45.24
CA GLU A 365 25.29 -19.79 -45.95
C GLU A 365 26.44 -19.63 -46.96
N LEU A 366 26.46 -18.51 -47.70
CA LEU A 366 27.54 -18.19 -48.65
C LEU A 366 28.88 -17.97 -47.94
N GLU A 367 28.89 -17.29 -46.80
CA GLU A 367 30.10 -17.10 -45.98
C GLU A 367 30.69 -18.44 -45.53
N GLN A 368 29.85 -19.37 -45.02
CA GLN A 368 30.30 -20.69 -44.61
C GLN A 368 30.88 -21.52 -45.76
N VAL A 369 30.28 -21.44 -46.96
CA VAL A 369 30.81 -22.13 -48.16
C VAL A 369 32.17 -21.55 -48.56
N THR A 370 32.29 -20.22 -48.53
CA THR A 370 33.52 -19.51 -48.91
C THR A 370 34.67 -19.80 -47.93
N GLU A 371 34.35 -19.91 -46.64
CA GLU A 371 35.32 -20.20 -45.60
C GLU A 371 35.82 -21.66 -45.66
N LYS A 372 34.92 -22.60 -45.99
CA LYS A 372 35.31 -24.00 -46.30
C LYS A 372 36.21 -24.11 -47.52
N LEU A 373 36.01 -23.28 -48.55
CA LEU A 373 36.84 -23.25 -49.76
C LEU A 373 38.22 -22.61 -49.54
N LYS A 374 38.43 -21.83 -48.46
CA LYS A 374 39.73 -21.25 -48.11
C LYS A 374 40.61 -22.17 -47.26
N VAL A 375 40.03 -23.22 -46.66
CA VAL A 375 40.71 -24.19 -45.79
C VAL A 375 41.09 -25.47 -46.56
N LEU A 376 40.50 -25.67 -47.74
CA LEU A 376 40.93 -26.63 -48.77
C LEU A 376 42.02 -26.01 -49.64
#